data_AF-A0A923DW76-F1
#
_entry.id   AF-A0A923DW76-F1
#
_cell.length_a   1.000
_cell.length_b   1.000
_cell.length_c   1.000
_cell.angle_alpha   90.00
_cell.angle_beta   90.00
_cell.angle_gamma   90.00
#
_symmetry.space_group_name_H-M   'P 1'
#
loop_
_entity.id
_entity.type
_entity.pdbx_description
1 polymer ?
#
loop_
_entity_poly.entity_id
_entity_poly.type
_entity_poly.pdbx_seq_one_letter_code
_entity_poly.pdbx_strand_id
1 'polypeptide(L)'
;MLRNQTKTKVLITLILAMTVLVYACRKDLLSSTDPTDPAYRMDVDLARKIYSDLKKEKGALVKPIKTSGGALMSSNKGGVPSNNNNRRYALFQKAYESETEKSTLVEIPIVYNQRYSLTVINPKTVAKTSVTDRQLIFKYSFDRFLVYKDKSTGKISTRMLTYIPSIDYLKKHHNKITHNQINKLDADFSGFIEFKEWDGTGLYLLQYENGKKIRYFSLKKAVSQKASTTLAKTENVDTMSTIGCEPVLIEIWGEACITVGPEEDDQEPKCEPYLVDSYYVIPVCDDEPDPCIDYGICDTGDPCIDYGDCDYGDDPDPDPTDPPEIEQDSLIKNFCDDMTQAQKTIIENAVNELKTYDCATEYMYNHFDNKNTSFGFCIGSGIGSGSYSPSNGGFNFTSDAAAGNMYIMEHEFIHAYQDDVYPNGTEQYGLGPNGPLDGFVNIEFEQALMNDMINYGNTTAFDFSGATQAQKDAYLLWINQTTSNGTTYPKLNPSGTTTEIAAYNTFMSSYNSFLASYNALSGNPNHSTALNLSPQALIKLFNNINRNC
;
A
#
# COMPACT_ATOMS: atom_id res chain seq x y z
N MET A 1 48.56 65.08 8.80
CA MET A 1 48.25 63.89 9.64
C MET A 1 46.88 63.95 10.32
N LEU A 2 46.49 65.05 10.99
CA LEU A 2 45.21 65.15 11.71
C LEU A 2 43.95 64.88 10.86
N ARG A 3 43.94 65.27 9.58
CA ARG A 3 42.77 65.10 8.68
C ARG A 3 42.47 63.65 8.29
N ASN A 4 43.47 62.75 8.34
CA ASN A 4 43.27 61.33 8.05
C ASN A 4 42.69 60.57 9.25
N GLN A 5 43.07 60.95 10.48
CA GLN A 5 42.52 60.31 11.68
C GLN A 5 41.00 60.55 11.83
N THR A 6 40.50 61.71 11.42
CA THR A 6 39.05 62.01 11.50
C THR A 6 38.25 61.13 10.53
N LYS A 7 38.76 60.88 9.33
CA LYS A 7 38.08 60.02 8.33
C LYS A 7 38.01 58.56 8.80
N THR A 8 39.09 58.04 9.38
CA THR A 8 39.11 56.68 9.92
C THR A 8 38.15 56.51 11.08
N LYS A 9 38.05 57.49 11.99
CA LYS A 9 37.09 57.44 13.11
C LYS A 9 35.64 57.45 12.62
N VAL A 10 35.30 58.30 11.66
CA VAL A 10 33.94 58.38 11.10
C VAL A 10 33.54 57.07 10.40
N LEU A 11 34.46 56.45 9.64
CA LEU A 11 34.21 55.18 8.97
C LEU A 11 33.97 54.04 9.97
N ILE A 12 34.77 53.95 11.03
CA ILE A 12 34.60 52.93 12.08
C ILE A 12 33.25 53.09 12.79
N THR A 13 32.85 54.33 13.11
CA THR A 13 31.55 54.59 13.74
C THR A 13 30.38 54.21 12.83
N LEU A 14 30.48 54.47 11.52
CA LEU A 14 29.46 54.07 10.54
C LEU A 14 29.34 52.55 10.41
N ILE A 15 30.47 51.83 10.40
CA ILE A 15 30.48 50.36 10.34
C ILE A 15 29.86 49.76 11.61
N LEU A 16 30.20 50.30 12.78
CA LEU A 16 29.60 49.89 14.06
C LEU A 16 28.10 50.17 14.11
N ALA A 17 27.65 51.34 13.63
CA ALA A 17 26.23 51.67 13.55
C ALA A 17 25.48 50.73 12.59
N MET A 18 26.06 50.40 11.43
CA MET A 18 25.46 49.42 10.51
C MET A 18 25.42 48.01 11.10
N THR A 19 26.46 47.56 11.80
CA THR A 19 26.45 46.22 12.42
C THR A 19 25.44 46.13 13.56
N VAL A 20 25.25 47.20 14.33
CA VAL A 20 24.18 47.28 15.35
C VAL A 20 22.80 47.28 14.70
N LEU A 21 22.60 47.99 13.59
CA LEU A 21 21.34 47.98 12.83
C LEU A 21 21.05 46.60 12.23
N VAL A 22 22.04 45.95 11.62
CA VAL A 22 21.91 44.58 11.09
C VAL A 22 21.61 43.58 12.21
N TYR A 23 22.25 43.71 13.38
CA TYR A 23 22.00 42.85 14.54
C TYR A 23 20.62 43.10 15.16
N ALA A 24 20.19 44.36 15.25
CA ALA A 24 18.86 44.74 15.74
C ALA A 24 17.76 44.24 14.80
N CYS A 25 17.90 44.43 13.48
CA CYS A 25 16.96 43.87 12.49
C CYS A 25 17.01 42.34 12.42
N ARG A 26 18.14 41.69 12.76
CA ARG A 26 18.19 40.22 12.87
C ARG A 26 17.49 39.68 14.12
N LYS A 27 17.37 40.46 15.19
CA LYS A 27 16.73 40.00 16.43
C LYS A 27 15.23 39.76 16.24
N ASP A 28 14.59 40.54 15.37
CA ASP A 28 13.20 40.33 14.95
C ASP A 28 13.04 39.16 13.93
N LEU A 29 14.17 38.64 13.40
CA LEU A 29 14.25 37.44 12.54
C LEU A 29 14.65 36.18 13.32
N LEU A 30 15.03 36.31 14.60
CA LEU A 30 15.16 35.15 15.47
C LEU A 30 13.75 34.75 15.87
N SER A 31 13.25 33.70 15.22
CA SER A 31 12.00 33.04 15.59
C SER A 31 11.89 32.95 17.11
N SER A 32 10.78 33.45 17.65
CA SER A 32 10.48 33.40 19.07
C SER A 32 10.83 32.02 19.62
N THR A 33 11.63 31.91 20.68
CA THR A 33 11.94 30.59 21.25
C THR A 33 10.80 30.03 22.09
N ASP A 34 9.71 30.79 22.26
CA ASP A 34 8.53 30.37 23.00
C ASP A 34 7.57 29.60 22.06
N PRO A 35 7.35 28.30 22.29
CA PRO A 35 6.43 27.49 21.49
C PRO A 35 4.98 28.01 21.50
N THR A 36 4.61 28.85 22.48
CA THR A 36 3.27 29.43 22.61
C THR A 36 3.08 30.71 21.79
N ASP A 37 4.16 31.33 21.31
CA ASP A 37 4.09 32.54 20.49
C ASP A 37 3.43 32.24 19.13
N PRO A 38 2.35 32.91 18.71
CA PRO A 38 1.72 32.68 17.41
C PRO A 38 2.68 32.69 16.20
N ALA A 39 3.80 33.43 16.29
CA ALA A 39 4.83 33.48 15.25
C ALA A 39 5.72 32.23 15.20
N TYR A 40 5.73 31.38 16.24
CA TYR A 40 6.48 30.13 16.23
C TYR A 40 5.76 29.07 15.40
N ARG A 41 6.42 28.62 14.32
CA ARG A 41 5.93 27.56 13.43
C ARG A 41 6.06 26.18 14.09
N MET A 42 5.05 25.34 13.92
CA MET A 42 5.14 23.93 14.30
C MET A 42 6.21 23.22 13.45
N ASP A 43 7.15 22.56 14.12
CA ASP A 43 8.23 21.78 13.53
C ASP A 43 8.28 20.37 14.14
N VAL A 44 9.07 19.46 13.55
CA VAL A 44 9.18 18.07 13.98
C VAL A 44 9.71 17.95 15.42
N ASP A 45 10.58 18.86 15.87
CA ASP A 45 11.18 18.79 17.20
C ASP A 45 10.16 19.15 18.31
N LEU A 46 9.36 20.21 18.10
CA LEU A 46 8.26 20.56 18.97
C LEU A 46 7.18 19.48 18.95
N ALA A 47 6.82 18.96 17.77
CA ALA A 47 5.86 17.87 17.65
C ALA A 47 6.34 16.59 18.37
N ARG A 48 7.65 16.29 18.32
CA ARG A 48 8.27 15.19 19.08
C ARG A 48 8.16 15.39 20.58
N LYS A 49 8.36 16.61 21.06
CA LYS A 49 8.17 16.95 22.48
C LYS A 49 6.71 16.76 22.89
N ILE A 50 5.77 17.31 22.13
CA ILE A 50 4.32 17.18 22.40
C ILE A 50 3.88 15.72 22.42
N TYR A 51 4.30 14.91 21.44
CA TYR A 51 4.01 13.49 21.41
C TYR A 51 4.58 12.76 22.64
N SER A 52 5.80 13.10 23.06
CA SER A 52 6.46 12.50 24.23
C SER A 52 5.73 12.85 25.53
N ASP A 53 5.32 14.11 25.69
CA ASP A 53 4.55 14.59 26.83
C ASP A 53 3.17 13.92 26.88
N LEU A 54 2.47 13.86 25.74
CA LEU A 54 1.17 13.20 25.65
C LEU A 54 1.25 11.69 25.91
N LYS A 55 2.29 11.02 25.40
CA LYS A 55 2.57 9.61 25.68
C LYS A 55 2.88 9.37 27.16
N LYS A 56 3.56 10.30 27.84
CA LYS A 56 3.81 10.24 29.29
C LYS A 56 2.53 10.45 30.10
N GLU A 57 1.69 11.40 29.71
CA GLU A 57 0.46 11.75 30.41
C GLU A 57 -0.65 10.69 30.22
N LYS A 58 -0.93 10.32 28.96
CA LYS A 58 -2.06 9.46 28.59
C LYS A 58 -1.68 8.00 28.40
N GLY A 59 -0.38 7.68 28.42
CA GLY A 59 0.15 6.35 28.15
C GLY A 59 0.32 6.05 26.66
N ALA A 60 1.12 5.03 26.38
CA ALA A 60 1.41 4.53 25.03
C ALA A 60 0.45 3.43 24.56
N LEU A 61 -0.33 2.86 25.49
CA LEU A 61 -1.20 1.74 25.23
C LEU A 61 -2.40 2.18 24.39
N VAL A 62 -2.71 1.41 23.37
CA VAL A 62 -3.93 1.56 22.57
C VAL A 62 -5.04 0.82 23.31
N LYS A 63 -6.11 1.55 23.65
CA LYS A 63 -7.27 0.90 24.28
C LYS A 63 -7.95 0.00 23.25
N PRO A 64 -8.44 -1.19 23.64
CA PRO A 64 -9.26 -2.00 22.76
C PRO A 64 -10.45 -1.18 22.25
N ILE A 65 -10.76 -1.30 20.96
CA ILE A 65 -11.93 -0.66 20.37
C ILE A 65 -13.17 -1.24 21.06
N LYS A 66 -14.02 -0.37 21.62
CA LYS A 66 -15.31 -0.80 22.17
C LYS A 66 -16.24 -1.14 21.02
N THR A 67 -16.60 -2.41 20.89
CA THR A 67 -17.55 -2.87 19.87
C THR A 67 -18.96 -2.38 20.18
N SER A 68 -19.81 -2.33 19.16
CA SER A 68 -21.21 -1.87 19.22
C SER A 68 -22.07 -2.64 20.25
N GLY A 69 -21.62 -3.81 20.69
CA GLY A 69 -22.28 -4.61 21.72
C GLY A 69 -21.97 -4.23 23.17
N GLY A 70 -21.16 -3.21 23.44
CA GLY A 70 -20.74 -2.83 24.80
C GLY A 70 -19.83 -3.85 25.49
N ALA A 71 -19.66 -5.03 24.90
CA ALA A 71 -18.64 -5.97 25.30
C ALA A 71 -17.27 -5.41 24.89
N LEU A 72 -16.43 -5.10 25.88
CA LEU A 72 -14.99 -5.14 25.69
C LEU A 72 -14.68 -6.49 25.05
N MET A 73 -13.78 -6.51 24.06
CA MET A 73 -13.26 -7.77 23.51
C MET A 73 -12.77 -8.64 24.67
N SER A 74 -13.62 -9.55 25.12
CA SER A 74 -13.23 -10.59 26.04
C SER A 74 -12.38 -11.54 25.21
N SER A 75 -11.12 -11.62 25.61
CA SER A 75 -9.98 -12.43 25.15
C SER A 75 -10.22 -13.91 24.79
N ASN A 76 -11.46 -14.41 24.74
CA ASN A 76 -11.77 -15.83 24.88
C ASN A 76 -12.53 -16.47 23.71
N LYS A 77 -12.77 -15.76 22.59
CA LYS A 77 -13.26 -16.44 21.36
C LYS A 77 -12.11 -16.60 20.37
N GLY A 78 -11.42 -17.74 20.49
CA GLY A 78 -10.51 -18.27 19.46
C GLY A 78 -9.15 -17.59 19.39
N GLY A 79 -8.27 -17.88 20.36
CA GLY A 79 -6.81 -17.77 20.17
C GLY A 79 -6.19 -16.38 19.97
N VAL A 80 -6.97 -15.28 19.87
CA VAL A 80 -6.40 -13.93 19.79
C VAL A 80 -5.76 -13.60 21.15
N PRO A 81 -4.42 -13.45 21.24
CA PRO A 81 -3.78 -13.13 22.50
C PRO A 81 -4.33 -11.81 23.00
N SER A 82 -4.86 -11.77 24.22
CA SER A 82 -5.21 -10.53 24.90
C SER A 82 -3.95 -9.78 25.26
N ASN A 83 -3.30 -9.21 24.27
CA ASN A 83 -2.04 -8.56 24.49
C ASN A 83 -2.35 -7.18 25.07
N ASN A 84 -2.32 -7.10 26.41
CA ASN A 84 -2.40 -5.86 27.20
C ASN A 84 -1.26 -4.86 26.87
N ASN A 85 -0.53 -5.08 25.78
CA ASN A 85 0.69 -4.41 25.35
C ASN A 85 0.57 -3.82 23.94
N ASN A 86 -0.63 -3.63 23.36
CA ASN A 86 -0.73 -2.90 22.09
C ASN A 86 -0.22 -1.46 22.29
N ARG A 87 0.86 -1.12 21.60
CA ARG A 87 1.62 0.14 21.71
C ARG A 87 1.72 0.77 20.33
N ARG A 88 1.62 2.09 20.33
CA ARG A 88 1.89 2.93 19.16
C ARG A 88 3.33 3.42 19.13
N TYR A 89 3.88 3.54 17.93
CA TYR A 89 5.23 4.03 17.66
C TYR A 89 5.15 5.12 16.58
N ALA A 90 5.78 6.26 16.86
CA ALA A 90 5.86 7.38 15.92
C ALA A 90 7.15 7.31 15.09
N LEU A 91 7.03 7.46 13.77
CA LEU A 91 8.14 7.47 12.83
C LEU A 91 8.55 8.90 12.48
N PHE A 92 9.18 9.62 13.42
CA PHE A 92 9.56 11.03 13.25
C PHE A 92 10.47 11.31 12.05
N GLN A 93 11.27 10.34 11.63
CA GLN A 93 12.12 10.43 10.44
C GLN A 93 11.32 10.51 9.13
N LYS A 94 10.02 10.18 9.17
CA LYS A 94 9.07 10.30 8.06
C LYS A 94 8.01 11.37 8.31
N ALA A 95 8.23 12.25 9.29
CA ALA A 95 7.29 13.32 9.59
C ALA A 95 7.23 14.33 8.44
N TYR A 96 6.05 14.90 8.22
CA TYR A 96 5.78 15.89 7.19
C TYR A 96 5.39 17.21 7.85
N GLU A 97 6.16 18.26 7.61
CA GLU A 97 5.86 19.62 8.06
C GLU A 97 5.16 20.39 6.96
N SER A 98 4.14 21.16 7.33
CA SER A 98 3.45 22.02 6.38
C SER A 98 2.78 23.20 7.06
N GLU A 99 2.17 24.05 6.26
CA GLU A 99 1.34 25.15 6.73
C GLU A 99 0.18 25.39 5.78
N THR A 100 -0.90 25.91 6.36
CA THR A 100 -2.05 26.48 5.66
C THR A 100 -2.09 27.98 5.94
N GLU A 101 -3.07 28.69 5.41
CA GLU A 101 -3.30 30.09 5.78
C GLU A 101 -3.51 30.25 7.30
N LYS A 102 -4.27 29.34 7.91
CA LYS A 102 -4.71 29.43 9.31
C LYS A 102 -3.82 28.67 10.31
N SER A 103 -2.98 27.73 9.86
CA SER A 103 -2.24 26.84 10.78
C SER A 103 -0.85 26.46 10.30
N THR A 104 0.02 26.09 11.23
CA THR A 104 1.24 25.31 10.96
C THR A 104 1.06 23.91 11.52
N LEU A 105 1.50 22.88 10.80
CA LEU A 105 1.20 21.49 11.15
C LEU A 105 2.35 20.54 10.89
N VAL A 106 2.34 19.43 11.62
CA VAL A 106 3.25 18.30 11.48
C VAL A 106 2.44 17.01 11.55
N GLU A 107 2.56 16.19 10.52
CA GLU A 107 2.00 14.85 10.47
C GLU A 107 3.09 13.81 10.66
N ILE A 108 2.87 12.88 11.59
CA ILE A 108 3.85 11.85 11.92
C ILE A 108 3.22 10.48 11.67
N PRO A 109 3.80 9.63 10.80
CA PRO A 109 3.29 8.27 10.63
C PRO A 109 3.32 7.48 11.94
N ILE A 110 2.22 6.77 12.23
CA ILE A 110 2.06 5.93 13.42
C ILE A 110 1.96 4.47 12.99
N VAL A 111 2.75 3.62 13.65
CA VAL A 111 2.65 2.16 13.50
C VAL A 111 2.33 1.52 14.86
N TYR A 112 1.79 0.32 14.83
CA TYR A 112 1.35 -0.43 16.01
C TYR A 112 1.96 -1.82 15.98
N ASN A 113 2.15 -2.44 17.15
CA ASN A 113 2.43 -3.88 17.20
C ASN A 113 1.18 -4.73 16.97
N GLN A 114 -0.02 -4.18 17.17
CA GLN A 114 -1.26 -4.80 16.74
C GLN A 114 -2.18 -3.74 16.14
N ARG A 115 -2.52 -3.90 14.86
CA ARG A 115 -3.29 -2.88 14.15
C ARG A 115 -4.77 -3.19 14.18
N TYR A 116 -5.56 -2.18 14.52
CA TYR A 116 -6.99 -2.14 14.31
C TYR A 116 -7.32 -0.89 13.51
N SER A 117 -8.13 -1.04 12.46
CA SER A 117 -8.51 0.06 11.58
C SER A 117 -9.92 -0.15 11.09
N LEU A 118 -10.58 0.95 10.74
CA LEU A 118 -11.87 0.90 10.07
C LEU A 118 -11.66 0.62 8.58
N THR A 119 -12.57 -0.16 8.02
CA THR A 119 -12.90 -0.19 6.60
C THR A 119 -14.29 0.39 6.45
N VAL A 120 -14.47 1.36 5.55
CA VAL A 120 -15.75 2.04 5.33
C VAL A 120 -16.23 1.70 3.92
N ILE A 121 -17.44 1.17 3.82
CA ILE A 121 -17.99 0.64 2.57
C ILE A 121 -19.37 1.24 2.33
N ASN A 122 -19.63 1.68 1.09
CA ASN A 122 -20.97 2.10 0.70
C ASN A 122 -21.90 0.86 0.66
N PRO A 123 -23.03 0.84 1.39
CA PRO A 123 -23.97 -0.28 1.40
C PRO A 123 -24.45 -0.73 0.02
N LYS A 124 -24.55 0.21 -0.94
CA LYS A 124 -24.91 -0.07 -2.34
C LYS A 124 -23.84 -0.89 -3.06
N THR A 125 -22.59 -0.79 -2.64
CA THR A 125 -21.45 -1.52 -3.23
C THR A 125 -20.99 -2.70 -2.38
N VAL A 126 -21.47 -2.86 -1.13
CA VAL A 126 -21.07 -3.97 -0.23
C VAL A 126 -21.18 -5.35 -0.91
N ALA A 127 -22.26 -5.62 -1.66
CA ALA A 127 -22.44 -6.90 -2.34
C ALA A 127 -21.44 -7.13 -3.49
N LYS A 128 -20.81 -6.06 -4.00
CA LYS A 128 -19.81 -6.07 -5.07
C LYS A 128 -18.37 -6.04 -4.53
N THR A 129 -18.17 -5.56 -3.30
CA THR A 129 -16.85 -5.51 -2.66
C THR A 129 -16.51 -6.86 -2.04
N SER A 130 -15.51 -7.56 -2.59
CA SER A 130 -15.11 -8.87 -2.10
C SER A 130 -14.51 -8.80 -0.69
N VAL A 131 -14.39 -9.94 0.01
CA VAL A 131 -13.65 -10.00 1.29
C VAL A 131 -12.20 -9.54 1.09
N THR A 132 -11.58 -9.96 -0.02
CA THR A 132 -10.22 -9.58 -0.39
C THR A 132 -10.08 -8.07 -0.58
N ASP A 133 -11.01 -7.42 -1.29
CA ASP A 133 -11.02 -5.96 -1.44
C ASP A 133 -11.10 -5.25 -0.07
N ARG A 134 -11.93 -5.76 0.85
CA ARG A 134 -12.06 -5.20 2.21
C ARG A 134 -10.78 -5.36 3.03
N GLN A 135 -10.11 -6.50 2.89
CA GLN A 135 -8.80 -6.76 3.50
C GLN A 135 -7.72 -5.85 2.90
N LEU A 136 -7.76 -5.57 1.59
CA LEU A 136 -6.87 -4.60 0.95
C LEU A 136 -7.08 -3.18 1.49
N ILE A 137 -8.33 -2.73 1.62
CA ILE A 137 -8.63 -1.42 2.24
C ILE A 137 -8.02 -1.36 3.65
N PHE A 138 -8.28 -2.36 4.48
CA PHE A 138 -7.70 -2.44 5.82
C PHE A 138 -6.16 -2.40 5.78
N LYS A 139 -5.54 -3.26 4.96
CA LYS A 139 -4.08 -3.40 4.84
C LYS A 139 -3.42 -2.08 4.47
N TYR A 140 -3.96 -1.36 3.49
CA TYR A 140 -3.36 -0.14 2.95
C TYR A 140 -3.86 1.16 3.57
N SER A 141 -4.88 1.12 4.44
CA SER A 141 -5.12 2.21 5.37
C SER A 141 -3.87 2.50 6.20
N PHE A 142 -3.69 3.72 6.67
CA PHE A 142 -2.57 4.08 7.54
C PHE A 142 -2.94 5.19 8.51
N ASP A 143 -2.23 5.21 9.64
CA ASP A 143 -2.46 6.15 10.72
C ASP A 143 -1.37 7.23 10.79
N ARG A 144 -1.79 8.45 11.14
CA ARG A 144 -0.90 9.58 11.38
C ARG A 144 -1.27 10.29 12.67
N PHE A 145 -0.28 10.83 13.36
CA PHE A 145 -0.47 11.75 14.47
C PHE A 145 -0.26 13.16 13.94
N LEU A 146 -1.32 13.95 13.97
CA LEU A 146 -1.34 15.33 13.55
C LEU A 146 -1.14 16.22 14.77
N VAL A 147 -0.13 17.08 14.71
CA VAL A 147 0.07 18.20 15.63
C VAL A 147 -0.05 19.47 14.81
N TYR A 148 -0.91 20.39 15.22
CA TYR A 148 -1.09 21.65 14.52
C TYR A 148 -1.25 22.79 15.50
N LYS A 149 -0.93 23.97 15.00
CA LYS A 149 -0.98 25.21 15.73
C LYS A 149 -1.68 26.26 14.90
N ASP A 150 -2.70 26.84 15.48
CA ASP A 150 -3.42 27.97 14.91
C ASP A 150 -2.53 29.22 14.91
N LYS A 151 -2.37 29.84 13.74
CA LYS A 151 -1.49 31.01 13.53
C LYS A 151 -2.03 32.28 14.20
N SER A 152 -3.34 32.36 14.47
CA SER A 152 -3.97 33.55 15.06
C SER A 152 -3.95 33.54 16.58
N THR A 153 -4.17 32.37 17.19
CA THR A 153 -4.30 32.18 18.64
C THR A 153 -3.06 31.58 19.28
N GLY A 154 -2.17 30.96 18.49
CA GLY A 154 -1.05 30.17 18.98
C GLY A 154 -1.46 28.84 19.65
N LYS A 155 -2.75 28.49 19.64
CA LYS A 155 -3.27 27.27 20.27
C LYS A 155 -2.75 26.04 19.54
N ILE A 156 -2.10 25.15 20.28
CA ILE A 156 -1.63 23.85 19.80
C ILE A 156 -2.71 22.80 20.07
N SER A 157 -2.97 21.93 19.12
CA SER A 157 -3.92 20.82 19.25
C SER A 157 -3.39 19.58 18.54
N THR A 158 -3.95 18.42 18.88
CA THR A 158 -3.47 17.12 18.39
C THR A 158 -4.63 16.21 18.01
N ARG A 159 -4.45 15.43 16.94
CA ARG A 159 -5.41 14.42 16.48
C ARG A 159 -4.70 13.17 15.98
N MET A 160 -5.38 12.04 16.08
CA MET A 160 -5.03 10.83 15.35
C MET A 160 -5.85 10.81 14.06
N LEU A 161 -5.21 10.55 12.93
CA LEU A 161 -5.83 10.45 11.62
C LEU A 161 -5.71 9.02 11.10
N THR A 162 -6.73 8.52 10.41
CA THR A 162 -6.61 7.30 9.59
C THR A 162 -7.10 7.57 8.19
N TYR A 163 -6.23 7.32 7.21
CA TYR A 163 -6.58 7.40 5.80
C TYR A 163 -7.14 6.06 5.37
N ILE A 164 -8.36 6.07 4.84
CA ILE A 164 -9.13 4.89 4.46
C ILE A 164 -9.49 5.02 2.98
N PRO A 165 -8.64 4.53 2.06
CA PRO A 165 -8.93 4.65 0.65
C PRO A 165 -10.17 3.86 0.23
N SER A 166 -10.80 4.31 -0.86
CA SER A 166 -11.69 3.45 -1.63
C SER A 166 -10.90 2.33 -2.31
N ILE A 167 -11.57 1.23 -2.61
CA ILE A 167 -10.92 0.14 -3.36
C ILE A 167 -10.53 0.60 -4.78
N ASP A 168 -11.31 1.49 -5.40
CA ASP A 168 -11.04 1.97 -6.75
C ASP A 168 -9.79 2.86 -6.77
N TYR A 169 -9.62 3.71 -5.74
CA TYR A 169 -8.40 4.48 -5.55
C TYR A 169 -7.20 3.56 -5.32
N LEU A 170 -7.32 2.53 -4.47
CA LEU A 170 -6.23 1.57 -4.24
C LEU A 170 -5.79 0.87 -5.52
N LYS A 171 -6.75 0.38 -6.31
CA LYS A 171 -6.47 -0.28 -7.59
C LYS A 171 -5.76 0.67 -8.56
N LYS A 172 -6.27 1.90 -8.67
CA LYS A 172 -5.69 2.94 -9.55
C LYS A 172 -4.29 3.37 -9.14
N HIS A 173 -4.00 3.41 -7.84
CA HIS A 173 -2.70 3.84 -7.29
C HIS A 173 -1.77 2.68 -6.91
N HIS A 174 -2.06 1.45 -7.37
CA HIS A 174 -1.26 0.25 -7.07
C HIS A 174 -0.98 0.08 -5.57
N ASN A 175 -2.01 0.34 -4.77
CA ASN A 175 -1.98 0.33 -3.32
C ASN A 175 -0.99 1.32 -2.66
N LYS A 176 -0.40 2.25 -3.43
CA LYS A 176 0.50 3.29 -2.93
C LYS A 176 -0.32 4.51 -2.51
N ILE A 177 -0.52 4.67 -1.20
CA ILE A 177 -1.32 5.79 -0.67
C ILE A 177 -0.57 6.63 0.39
N THR A 178 0.49 6.09 0.97
CA THR A 178 1.15 6.69 2.15
C THR A 178 1.73 8.10 1.91
N HIS A 179 1.85 8.52 0.65
CA HIS A 179 2.26 9.86 0.22
C HIS A 179 1.17 10.92 0.34
N ASN A 180 -0.07 10.57 0.71
CA ASN A 180 -1.12 11.54 1.00
C ASN A 180 -0.88 12.23 2.36
N GLN A 181 -1.24 13.52 2.44
CA GLN A 181 -1.27 14.33 3.66
C GLN A 181 -2.57 15.12 3.75
N ILE A 182 -2.91 15.60 4.94
CA ILE A 182 -4.20 16.25 5.21
C ILE A 182 -4.41 17.51 4.38
N ASN A 183 -3.32 18.18 4.01
CA ASN A 183 -3.31 19.35 3.14
C ASN A 183 -2.64 19.09 1.77
N LYS A 184 -2.35 17.83 1.44
CA LYS A 184 -1.79 17.40 0.17
C LYS A 184 -2.30 16.00 -0.15
N LEU A 185 -3.58 15.95 -0.51
CA LEU A 185 -4.20 14.75 -1.05
C LEU A 185 -3.96 14.70 -2.56
N ASP A 186 -3.94 13.49 -3.12
CA ASP A 186 -4.01 13.34 -4.57
C ASP A 186 -5.30 13.96 -5.09
N ALA A 187 -5.22 14.54 -6.28
CA ALA A 187 -6.36 15.18 -6.94
C ALA A 187 -7.50 14.20 -7.25
N ASP A 188 -7.24 12.90 -7.23
CA ASP A 188 -8.23 11.84 -7.44
C ASP A 188 -8.46 10.99 -6.19
N PHE A 189 -7.96 11.43 -5.02
CA PHE A 189 -8.15 10.70 -3.77
C PHE A 189 -9.64 10.49 -3.50
N SER A 190 -10.04 9.23 -3.31
CA SER A 190 -11.39 8.87 -2.90
C SER A 190 -11.34 7.88 -1.74
N GLY A 191 -12.25 8.06 -0.79
CA GLY A 191 -12.26 7.31 0.46
C GLY A 191 -12.68 8.16 1.64
N PHE A 192 -12.12 7.87 2.80
CA PHE A 192 -12.43 8.53 4.06
C PHE A 192 -11.16 8.90 4.83
N ILE A 193 -11.24 9.96 5.63
CA ILE A 193 -10.27 10.26 6.68
C ILE A 193 -10.98 10.25 8.02
N GLU A 194 -10.58 9.34 8.90
CA GLU A 194 -11.08 9.25 10.26
C GLU A 194 -10.28 10.16 11.19
N PHE A 195 -10.98 10.96 11.99
CA PHE A 195 -10.41 11.75 13.06
C PHE A 195 -10.69 11.08 14.41
N LYS A 196 -9.64 10.90 15.19
CA LYS A 196 -9.66 10.21 16.48
C LYS A 196 -8.98 11.03 17.57
N GLU A 197 -9.44 10.81 18.79
CA GLU A 197 -8.73 11.20 20.01
C GLU A 197 -7.45 10.37 20.19
N TRP A 198 -6.58 10.81 21.10
CA TRP A 198 -5.38 10.05 21.45
C TRP A 198 -5.69 8.61 21.88
N ASP A 199 -6.79 8.36 22.59
CA ASP A 199 -7.09 7.01 23.05
C ASP A 199 -7.74 6.10 21.99
N GLY A 200 -7.85 6.58 20.75
CA GLY A 200 -8.44 5.85 19.62
C GLY A 200 -9.95 6.05 19.48
N THR A 201 -10.59 6.85 20.34
CA THR A 201 -12.01 7.17 20.22
C THR A 201 -12.27 7.95 18.93
N GLY A 202 -13.05 7.36 18.02
CA GLY A 202 -13.53 8.01 16.79
C GLY A 202 -14.37 9.26 17.08
N LEU A 203 -14.02 10.37 16.44
CA LEU A 203 -14.73 11.64 16.53
C LEU A 203 -15.69 11.78 15.35
N TYR A 204 -15.14 11.72 14.14
CA TYR A 204 -15.87 11.87 12.89
C TYR A 204 -15.09 11.29 11.70
N LEU A 205 -15.79 11.06 10.58
CA LEU A 205 -15.21 10.73 9.28
C LEU A 205 -15.44 11.88 8.30
N LEU A 206 -14.45 12.16 7.47
CA LEU A 206 -14.60 13.00 6.27
C LEU A 206 -14.56 12.09 5.05
N GLN A 207 -15.57 12.15 4.19
CA GLN A 207 -15.54 11.44 2.91
C GLN A 207 -14.98 12.34 1.82
N TYR A 208 -14.14 11.77 0.97
CA TYR A 208 -13.53 12.42 -0.16
C TYR A 208 -13.89 11.74 -1.47
N GLU A 209 -14.02 12.55 -2.50
CA GLU A 209 -14.14 12.14 -3.89
C GLU A 209 -13.37 13.15 -4.75
N ASN A 210 -12.50 12.66 -5.63
CA ASN A 210 -11.61 13.47 -6.46
C ASN A 210 -10.83 14.52 -5.66
N GLY A 211 -10.19 14.09 -4.56
CA GLY A 211 -9.39 14.94 -3.68
C GLY A 211 -10.20 15.96 -2.87
N LYS A 212 -11.52 16.05 -3.07
CA LYS A 212 -12.39 17.04 -2.43
C LYS A 212 -13.27 16.39 -1.37
N LYS A 213 -13.42 17.09 -0.23
CA LYS A 213 -14.31 16.68 0.86
C LYS A 213 -15.76 16.82 0.40
N ILE A 214 -16.53 15.73 0.41
CA ILE A 214 -17.94 15.73 0.00
C ILE A 214 -18.92 15.52 1.15
N ARG A 215 -18.52 14.86 2.24
CA ARG A 215 -19.41 14.58 3.38
C ARG A 215 -18.69 14.53 4.72
N TYR A 216 -19.43 14.79 5.80
CA TYR A 216 -19.00 14.70 7.20
C TYR A 216 -19.90 13.72 7.96
N PHE A 217 -19.30 12.84 8.78
CA PHE A 217 -20.02 11.85 9.57
C PHE A 217 -19.62 11.98 11.03
N SER A 218 -20.53 12.41 11.91
CA SER A 218 -20.26 12.40 13.35
C SER A 218 -20.36 10.98 13.91
N LEU A 219 -19.24 10.44 14.40
CA LEU A 219 -19.23 9.12 15.05
C LEU A 219 -19.77 9.16 16.49
N LYS A 220 -19.75 10.34 17.13
CA LYS A 220 -20.33 10.54 18.47
C LYS A 220 -21.86 10.54 18.47
N LYS A 221 -22.49 11.08 17.42
CA LYS A 221 -23.95 11.18 17.29
C LYS A 221 -24.56 10.02 16.49
N ALA A 222 -23.73 9.15 15.90
CA ALA A 222 -24.17 8.05 15.05
C ALA A 222 -25.09 7.07 15.79
N VAL A 223 -26.23 6.74 15.19
CA VAL A 223 -27.04 5.60 15.61
C VAL A 223 -26.41 4.34 15.01
N SER A 224 -25.72 3.56 15.83
CA SER A 224 -25.15 2.28 15.41
C SER A 224 -26.20 1.17 15.48
N GLN A 225 -26.50 0.54 14.34
CA GLN A 225 -27.24 -0.72 14.30
C GLN A 225 -26.29 -1.86 13.93
N LYS A 226 -26.29 -2.93 14.73
CA LYS A 226 -25.50 -4.13 14.41
C LYS A 226 -25.89 -4.67 13.05
N ALA A 227 -24.89 -4.97 12.21
CA ALA A 227 -25.13 -5.61 10.93
C ALA A 227 -25.63 -7.05 11.16
N SER A 228 -26.96 -7.25 11.21
CA SER A 228 -27.53 -8.60 11.14
C SER A 228 -27.37 -9.12 9.71
N THR A 229 -26.89 -10.35 9.55
CA THR A 229 -26.78 -11.05 8.25
C THR A 229 -28.13 -11.21 7.51
N THR A 230 -29.25 -10.84 8.14
CA THR A 230 -30.60 -10.88 7.54
C THR A 230 -31.07 -9.50 7.00
N LEU A 231 -30.33 -8.42 7.23
CA LEU A 231 -30.73 -7.05 6.81
C LEU A 231 -30.60 -6.79 5.30
N ALA A 232 -29.92 -7.66 4.55
CA ALA A 232 -29.84 -7.56 3.09
C ALA A 232 -31.17 -7.91 2.35
N LYS A 233 -32.24 -8.30 3.07
CA LYS A 233 -33.53 -8.69 2.48
C LYS A 233 -34.76 -7.99 3.03
N THR A 234 -34.63 -7.08 4.00
CA THR A 234 -35.79 -6.36 4.56
C THR A 234 -35.87 -4.94 4.00
N GLU A 235 -37.06 -4.59 3.52
CA GLU A 235 -37.55 -3.29 3.02
C GLU A 235 -37.28 -2.05 3.91
N ASN A 236 -36.50 -2.19 4.98
CA ASN A 236 -36.15 -1.12 5.92
C ASN A 236 -34.96 -0.25 5.49
N VAL A 237 -34.17 -0.63 4.47
CA VAL A 237 -33.13 0.26 3.93
C VAL A 237 -33.75 1.39 3.09
N ASP A 238 -34.82 1.10 2.35
CA ASP A 238 -35.52 2.09 1.52
C ASP A 238 -36.30 3.12 2.35
N THR A 239 -36.84 2.73 3.51
CA THR A 239 -37.51 3.69 4.42
C THR A 239 -36.52 4.59 5.16
N MET A 240 -35.25 4.19 5.33
CA MET A 240 -34.20 5.05 5.92
C MET A 240 -33.54 6.01 4.92
N SER A 241 -33.71 5.76 3.61
CA SER A 241 -33.30 6.69 2.55
C SER A 241 -34.10 8.01 2.55
N THR A 242 -35.19 8.10 3.32
CA THR A 242 -36.10 9.27 3.32
C THR A 242 -35.50 10.53 3.98
N ILE A 243 -34.35 10.43 4.65
CA ILE A 243 -33.66 11.58 5.28
C ILE A 243 -32.48 12.09 4.40
N GLY A 244 -32.28 11.56 3.19
CA GLY A 244 -31.25 12.07 2.26
C GLY A 244 -29.80 11.69 2.60
N CYS A 245 -29.54 11.05 3.74
CA CYS A 245 -28.23 10.48 4.05
C CYS A 245 -28.20 8.97 3.82
N GLU A 246 -27.36 8.55 2.88
CA GLU A 246 -27.06 7.13 2.69
C GLU A 246 -26.25 6.61 3.89
N PRO A 247 -26.66 5.48 4.51
CA PRO A 247 -25.86 4.85 5.55
C PRO A 247 -24.50 4.39 5.00
N VAL A 248 -23.52 4.22 5.88
CA VAL A 248 -22.24 3.56 5.56
C VAL A 248 -22.08 2.31 6.39
N LEU A 249 -21.55 1.24 5.79
CA LEU A 249 -21.12 0.06 6.55
C LEU A 249 -19.70 0.34 7.07
N ILE A 250 -19.55 0.34 8.38
CA ILE A 250 -18.24 0.37 9.04
C ILE A 250 -17.91 -1.05 9.49
N GLU A 251 -16.79 -1.55 9.01
CA GLU A 251 -16.17 -2.78 9.50
C GLU A 251 -14.93 -2.42 10.30
N ILE A 252 -14.80 -2.99 11.48
CA ILE A 252 -13.55 -2.93 12.24
C ILE A 252 -12.78 -4.19 11.87
N TRP A 253 -11.55 -4.01 11.42
CA TRP A 253 -10.63 -5.10 11.14
C TRP A 253 -9.48 -5.04 12.13
N GLY A 254 -9.01 -6.22 12.54
CA GLY A 254 -7.81 -6.40 13.33
C GLY A 254 -6.79 -7.21 12.55
N GLU A 255 -5.52 -7.03 12.85
CA GLU A 255 -4.44 -7.90 12.38
C GLU A 255 -3.81 -8.57 13.59
N ALA A 256 -3.80 -9.90 13.60
CA ALA A 256 -3.13 -10.69 14.63
C ALA A 256 -2.00 -11.46 13.95
N CYS A 257 -0.80 -11.21 14.42
CA CYS A 257 0.38 -11.93 14.01
C CYS A 257 0.50 -13.15 14.92
N ILE A 258 0.13 -14.33 14.41
CA ILE A 258 0.16 -15.58 15.18
C ILE A 258 1.47 -16.31 14.84
N THR A 259 2.24 -16.66 15.86
CA THR A 259 3.34 -17.62 15.74
C THR A 259 2.73 -19.02 15.76
N VAL A 260 2.84 -19.77 14.67
CA VAL A 260 2.10 -21.03 14.47
C VAL A 260 3.00 -22.23 14.79
N GLY A 261 3.20 -22.56 16.07
CA GLY A 261 3.90 -23.81 16.42
C GLY A 261 4.29 -23.95 17.90
N PRO A 262 4.28 -25.17 18.47
CA PRO A 262 4.64 -25.42 19.87
C PRO A 262 6.14 -25.65 20.12
N GLU A 263 7.03 -25.54 19.14
CA GLU A 263 8.47 -25.78 19.32
C GLU A 263 9.31 -24.67 18.67
N GLU A 264 10.00 -23.93 19.56
CA GLU A 264 11.22 -23.11 19.46
C GLU A 264 11.58 -22.34 18.16
N ASP A 265 11.71 -21.02 18.36
CA ASP A 265 12.55 -20.00 17.69
C ASP A 265 12.51 -19.82 16.15
N ASP A 266 12.20 -18.58 15.74
CA ASP A 266 12.40 -17.95 14.42
C ASP A 266 11.32 -18.01 13.32
N GLN A 267 10.08 -18.47 13.58
CA GLN A 267 8.99 -18.25 12.61
C GLN A 267 8.51 -16.79 12.60
N GLU A 268 8.63 -16.11 11.45
CA GLU A 268 7.97 -14.82 11.20
C GLU A 268 6.46 -14.98 11.42
N PRO A 269 5.85 -14.11 12.23
CA PRO A 269 4.48 -14.33 12.63
C PRO A 269 3.55 -14.03 11.44
N LYS A 270 2.71 -15.01 11.08
CA LYS A 270 1.73 -14.84 10.01
C LYS A 270 0.67 -13.84 10.47
N CYS A 271 0.66 -12.67 9.87
CA CYS A 271 -0.30 -11.61 10.16
C CYS A 271 -1.49 -11.74 9.20
N GLU A 272 -2.62 -12.23 9.69
CA GLU A 272 -3.85 -12.30 8.90
C GLU A 272 -4.88 -11.27 9.40
N PRO A 273 -5.49 -10.48 8.50
CA PRO A 273 -6.56 -9.58 8.87
C PRO A 273 -7.84 -10.36 9.17
N TYR A 274 -8.46 -10.07 10.30
CA TYR A 274 -9.71 -10.67 10.74
C TYR A 274 -10.76 -9.60 11.06
N LEU A 275 -12.01 -9.88 10.67
CA LEU A 275 -13.12 -8.99 10.97
C LEU A 275 -13.44 -9.04 12.47
N VAL A 276 -13.44 -7.88 13.11
CA VAL A 276 -13.69 -7.70 14.53
C VAL A 276 -15.17 -7.48 14.82
N ASP A 277 -15.76 -6.51 14.13
CA ASP A 277 -17.15 -6.07 14.29
C ASP A 277 -17.59 -5.38 13.00
N SER A 278 -18.90 -5.34 12.76
CA SER A 278 -19.46 -4.59 11.65
C SER A 278 -20.81 -3.99 12.03
N TYR A 279 -20.98 -2.72 11.70
CA TYR A 279 -22.20 -1.97 12.02
C TYR A 279 -22.47 -0.91 10.97
N TYR A 280 -23.74 -0.61 10.78
CA TYR A 280 -24.14 0.52 9.94
C TYR A 280 -24.10 1.79 10.77
N VAL A 281 -23.49 2.83 10.20
CA VAL A 281 -23.59 4.20 10.69
C VAL A 281 -24.50 4.97 9.76
N ILE A 282 -25.60 5.46 10.32
CA ILE A 282 -26.47 6.41 9.65
C ILE A 282 -25.91 7.80 9.95
N PRO A 283 -25.59 8.61 8.94
CA PRO A 283 -25.14 9.97 9.18
C PRO A 283 -26.28 10.73 9.85
N VAL A 284 -25.94 11.54 10.85
CA VAL A 284 -26.86 12.63 11.22
C VAL A 284 -26.74 13.64 10.10
N CYS A 285 -27.75 13.70 9.22
CA CYS A 285 -27.94 14.85 8.36
C CYS A 285 -28.34 15.97 9.32
N ASP A 286 -27.36 16.73 9.80
CA ASP A 286 -27.68 18.06 10.25
C ASP A 286 -28.16 18.76 8.95
N ASP A 287 -29.44 19.18 8.92
CA ASP A 287 -30.05 19.89 7.80
C ASP A 287 -29.15 21.08 7.45
N GLU A 288 -28.39 20.90 6.36
CA GLU A 288 -27.31 21.77 5.89
C GLU A 288 -26.15 22.00 6.88
N PRO A 289 -24.97 21.55 6.47
CA PRO A 289 -23.91 22.53 6.30
C PRO A 289 -23.58 22.61 4.83
N ASP A 290 -23.89 23.76 4.24
CA ASP A 290 -23.26 24.23 3.02
C ASP A 290 -21.78 23.79 3.02
N PRO A 291 -21.32 22.98 2.05
CA PRO A 291 -19.93 22.54 1.97
C PRO A 291 -18.95 23.71 1.89
N CYS A 292 -19.45 24.92 1.57
CA CYS A 292 -18.73 26.18 1.47
C CYS A 292 -18.81 27.06 2.73
N ILE A 293 -19.68 26.75 3.70
CA ILE A 293 -19.68 27.48 4.97
C ILE A 293 -18.65 26.82 5.87
N ASP A 294 -17.56 27.55 6.09
CA ASP A 294 -16.70 27.54 7.28
C ASP A 294 -17.60 27.77 8.51
N TYR A 295 -18.50 26.82 8.81
CA TYR A 295 -19.16 26.75 10.09
C TYR A 295 -18.00 26.64 11.05
N GLY A 296 -17.90 27.60 11.97
CA GLY A 296 -16.94 27.69 13.06
C GLY A 296 -16.78 26.40 13.89
N ILE A 297 -16.34 25.31 13.25
CA ILE A 297 -15.67 24.15 13.83
C ILE A 297 -14.20 24.53 14.07
N CYS A 298 -13.78 25.74 13.68
CA CYS A 298 -12.64 26.42 14.28
C CYS A 298 -12.84 26.69 15.81
N ASP A 299 -14.07 26.61 16.35
CA ASP A 299 -14.35 27.02 17.74
C ASP A 299 -14.10 25.92 18.81
N THR A 300 -13.57 24.75 18.43
CA THR A 300 -13.17 23.71 19.42
C THR A 300 -11.72 23.24 19.32
N GLY A 301 -10.91 23.87 18.48
CA GLY A 301 -9.48 23.56 18.33
C GLY A 301 -9.21 22.37 17.41
N ASP A 302 -9.91 22.28 16.27
CA ASP A 302 -9.54 21.44 15.11
C ASP A 302 -8.80 22.29 14.06
N PRO A 303 -7.92 21.72 13.22
CA PRO A 303 -7.16 22.50 12.25
C PRO A 303 -8.13 23.00 11.19
N CYS A 304 -8.25 24.32 11.06
CA CYS A 304 -8.97 24.92 9.94
C CYS A 304 -8.10 24.68 8.69
N ILE A 305 -8.37 23.56 8.01
CA ILE A 305 -7.78 23.27 6.71
C ILE A 305 -8.48 24.21 5.74
N ASP A 306 -7.73 25.20 5.28
CA ASP A 306 -8.13 26.09 4.22
C ASP A 306 -8.18 25.28 2.93
N TYR A 307 -9.33 24.67 2.67
CA TYR A 307 -9.63 24.12 1.35
C TYR A 307 -9.95 25.35 0.51
N GLY A 308 -8.98 25.78 -0.30
CA GLY A 308 -9.06 27.00 -1.10
C GLY A 308 -10.44 27.24 -1.69
N ASP A 309 -10.81 28.51 -1.68
CA ASP A 309 -12.07 29.12 -2.11
C ASP A 309 -12.97 28.17 -2.92
N CYS A 310 -14.18 27.93 -2.41
CA CYS A 310 -15.21 27.16 -3.10
C CYS A 310 -15.84 27.99 -4.22
N ASP A 311 -15.01 28.78 -4.92
CA ASP A 311 -15.43 29.56 -6.05
C ASP A 311 -15.85 28.56 -7.12
N TYR A 312 -17.16 28.41 -7.30
CA TYR A 312 -17.76 27.97 -8.55
C TYR A 312 -17.55 29.08 -9.59
N GLY A 313 -16.31 29.54 -9.72
CA GLY A 313 -15.88 30.32 -10.85
C GLY A 313 -16.23 29.49 -12.06
N ASP A 314 -16.95 30.10 -12.99
CA ASP A 314 -17.00 29.67 -14.38
C ASP A 314 -15.55 29.56 -14.85
N ASP A 315 -14.93 28.42 -14.61
CA ASP A 315 -13.56 28.16 -15.03
C ASP A 315 -13.61 28.21 -16.56
N PRO A 316 -12.86 29.11 -17.21
CA PRO A 316 -12.75 29.09 -18.65
C PRO A 316 -12.27 27.69 -19.05
N ASP A 317 -13.09 27.05 -19.88
CA ASP A 317 -12.83 25.78 -20.56
C ASP A 317 -11.31 25.59 -20.70
N PRO A 318 -10.69 24.64 -19.95
CA PRO A 318 -9.27 24.43 -20.05
C PRO A 318 -9.01 24.11 -21.52
N ASP A 319 -8.25 25.00 -22.17
CA ASP A 319 -7.71 24.80 -23.51
C ASP A 319 -7.30 23.32 -23.60
N PRO A 320 -7.83 22.55 -24.57
CA PRO A 320 -7.48 21.15 -24.71
C PRO A 320 -6.02 21.08 -25.13
N THR A 321 -5.12 21.22 -24.16
CA THR A 321 -3.78 20.67 -24.26
C THR A 321 -4.03 19.20 -24.51
N ASP A 322 -3.68 18.78 -25.72
CA ASP A 322 -3.85 17.42 -26.20
C ASP A 322 -3.60 16.45 -25.03
N PRO A 323 -4.56 15.55 -24.73
CA PRO A 323 -4.35 14.51 -23.75
C PRO A 323 -2.95 13.94 -23.99
N PRO A 324 -2.12 13.74 -22.93
CA PRO A 324 -0.81 13.13 -23.13
C PRO A 324 -1.03 11.93 -24.02
N GLU A 325 -0.37 11.93 -25.18
CA GLU A 325 -0.51 10.92 -26.22
C GLU A 325 -0.47 9.58 -25.51
N ILE A 326 -1.64 8.92 -25.39
CA ILE A 326 -1.75 7.68 -24.63
C ILE A 326 -0.85 6.74 -25.40
N GLU A 327 0.33 6.45 -24.84
CA GLU A 327 1.30 5.55 -25.43
C GLU A 327 0.55 4.27 -25.73
N GLN A 328 0.30 4.05 -27.03
CA GLN A 328 -0.65 3.05 -27.47
C GLN A 328 -0.05 1.69 -27.11
N ASP A 329 -0.68 1.01 -26.15
CA ASP A 329 -0.34 -0.35 -25.73
C ASP A 329 -0.15 -1.22 -26.97
N SER A 330 1.10 -1.64 -27.23
CA SER A 330 1.48 -2.38 -28.43
C SER A 330 1.45 -3.89 -28.22
N LEU A 331 1.20 -4.34 -26.98
CA LEU A 331 0.92 -5.73 -26.67
C LEU A 331 -0.43 -6.14 -27.26
N ILE A 332 -0.40 -7.02 -28.27
CA ILE A 332 -1.59 -7.42 -29.02
C ILE A 332 -2.35 -8.52 -28.25
N LYS A 333 -3.53 -8.18 -27.74
CA LYS A 333 -4.41 -9.07 -26.96
C LYS A 333 -5.46 -9.71 -27.87
N ASN A 334 -5.34 -11.00 -28.17
CA ASN A 334 -6.36 -11.76 -28.90
C ASN A 334 -7.24 -12.54 -27.92
N PHE A 335 -8.55 -12.36 -27.97
CA PHE A 335 -9.48 -13.06 -27.08
C PHE A 335 -10.12 -14.27 -27.77
N CYS A 336 -10.37 -15.34 -27.03
CA CYS A 336 -11.23 -16.44 -27.49
C CYS A 336 -12.63 -15.91 -27.91
N ASP A 337 -13.22 -16.52 -28.95
CA ASP A 337 -14.47 -16.06 -29.58
C ASP A 337 -15.68 -15.99 -28.63
N ASP A 338 -15.71 -16.85 -27.62
CA ASP A 338 -16.81 -17.02 -26.67
C ASP A 338 -16.71 -16.12 -25.43
N MET A 339 -15.66 -15.28 -25.33
CA MET A 339 -15.48 -14.38 -24.19
C MET A 339 -16.49 -13.23 -24.18
N THR A 340 -17.12 -13.04 -23.03
CA THR A 340 -17.98 -11.87 -22.78
C THR A 340 -17.16 -10.58 -22.68
N GLN A 341 -17.79 -9.43 -22.91
CA GLN A 341 -17.08 -8.14 -22.77
C GLN A 341 -16.53 -7.91 -21.37
N ALA A 342 -17.26 -8.34 -20.32
CA ALA A 342 -16.79 -8.24 -18.95
C ALA A 342 -15.50 -9.03 -18.71
N GLN A 343 -15.42 -10.25 -19.27
CA GLN A 343 -14.23 -11.09 -19.19
C GLN A 343 -13.03 -10.49 -19.93
N LYS A 344 -13.27 -9.91 -21.12
CA LYS A 344 -12.24 -9.18 -21.87
C LYS A 344 -11.68 -8.04 -21.02
N THR A 345 -12.55 -7.23 -20.40
CA THR A 345 -12.14 -6.14 -19.52
C THR A 345 -11.38 -6.61 -18.28
N ILE A 346 -11.73 -7.76 -17.69
CA ILE A 346 -10.95 -8.34 -16.57
C ILE A 346 -9.50 -8.61 -17.01
N ILE A 347 -9.32 -9.26 -18.16
CA ILE A 347 -7.99 -9.55 -18.70
C ILE A 347 -7.26 -8.27 -19.11
N GLU A 348 -7.94 -7.33 -19.76
CA GLU A 348 -7.33 -6.04 -20.14
C GLU A 348 -6.81 -5.30 -18.91
N ASN A 349 -7.59 -5.25 -17.83
CA ASN A 349 -7.17 -4.64 -16.57
C ASN A 349 -5.98 -5.36 -15.96
N ALA A 350 -6.01 -6.71 -15.92
CA ALA A 350 -4.91 -7.48 -15.37
C ALA A 350 -3.62 -7.31 -16.20
N VAL A 351 -3.70 -7.38 -17.52
CA VAL A 351 -2.55 -7.14 -18.42
C VAL A 351 -2.03 -5.71 -18.29
N ASN A 352 -2.92 -4.72 -18.10
CA ASN A 352 -2.50 -3.34 -17.87
C ASN A 352 -1.80 -3.16 -16.52
N GLU A 353 -2.21 -3.91 -15.49
CA GLU A 353 -1.57 -3.86 -14.16
C GLU A 353 -0.14 -4.42 -14.20
N LEU A 354 0.20 -5.33 -15.12
CA LEU A 354 1.58 -5.81 -15.31
C LEU A 354 2.58 -4.67 -15.59
N LYS A 355 2.14 -3.56 -16.17
CA LYS A 355 2.98 -2.37 -16.43
C LYS A 355 3.58 -1.75 -15.17
N THR A 356 2.93 -1.96 -14.04
CA THR A 356 3.22 -1.20 -12.81
C THR A 356 3.18 -2.06 -11.55
N TYR A 357 3.00 -3.38 -11.71
CA TYR A 357 2.87 -4.32 -10.59
C TYR A 357 4.14 -4.36 -9.75
N ASP A 358 5.28 -4.66 -10.38
CA ASP A 358 6.62 -4.58 -9.81
C ASP A 358 7.66 -4.39 -10.94
N CYS A 359 8.92 -4.12 -10.61
CA CYS A 359 9.99 -3.88 -11.58
C CYS A 359 10.22 -5.01 -12.58
N ALA A 360 10.17 -6.25 -12.10
CA ALA A 360 10.47 -7.41 -12.91
C ALA A 360 9.32 -7.69 -13.86
N THR A 361 8.10 -7.60 -13.36
CA THR A 361 6.88 -7.73 -14.16
C THR A 361 6.75 -6.62 -15.20
N GLU A 362 7.04 -5.36 -14.81
CA GLU A 362 7.13 -4.23 -15.74
C GLU A 362 8.19 -4.47 -16.82
N TYR A 363 9.36 -4.97 -16.44
CA TYR A 363 10.42 -5.30 -17.41
C TYR A 363 9.99 -6.40 -18.39
N MET A 364 9.34 -7.46 -17.92
CA MET A 364 8.80 -8.52 -18.77
C MET A 364 7.72 -7.98 -19.71
N TYR A 365 6.83 -7.12 -19.20
CA TYR A 365 5.80 -6.47 -19.99
C TYR A 365 6.42 -5.64 -21.12
N ASN A 366 7.33 -4.74 -20.76
CA ASN A 366 8.04 -3.89 -21.71
C ASN A 366 8.86 -4.71 -22.72
N HIS A 367 9.41 -5.85 -22.32
CA HIS A 367 10.12 -6.76 -23.23
C HIS A 367 9.19 -7.30 -24.33
N PHE A 368 7.95 -7.66 -24.00
CA PHE A 368 6.96 -8.13 -24.99
C PHE A 368 6.33 -7.00 -25.79
N ASP A 369 6.04 -5.88 -25.15
CA ASP A 369 5.51 -4.67 -25.79
C ASP A 369 6.50 -4.17 -26.87
N ASN A 370 7.78 -4.02 -26.54
CA ASN A 370 8.82 -3.63 -27.51
C ASN A 370 8.99 -4.60 -28.68
N LYS A 371 8.57 -5.87 -28.52
CA LYS A 371 8.58 -6.89 -29.57
C LYS A 371 7.29 -6.93 -30.39
N ASN A 372 6.27 -6.13 -30.03
CA ASN A 372 4.91 -6.23 -30.55
C ASN A 372 4.37 -7.67 -30.45
N THR A 373 4.67 -8.35 -29.35
CA THR A 373 4.25 -9.73 -29.15
C THR A 373 2.73 -9.81 -29.03
N SER A 374 2.15 -10.85 -29.62
CA SER A 374 0.73 -11.13 -29.54
C SER A 374 0.47 -12.35 -28.69
N PHE A 375 -0.51 -12.24 -27.78
CA PHE A 375 -0.93 -13.31 -26.89
C PHE A 375 -2.41 -13.61 -27.07
N GLY A 376 -2.75 -14.90 -27.02
CA GLY A 376 -4.13 -15.37 -26.91
C GLY A 376 -4.58 -15.38 -25.46
N PHE A 377 -5.82 -15.01 -25.18
CA PHE A 377 -6.40 -14.99 -23.83
C PHE A 377 -7.78 -15.62 -23.84
N CYS A 378 -8.01 -16.58 -22.95
CA CYS A 378 -9.24 -17.34 -22.85
C CYS A 378 -9.64 -17.56 -21.39
N ILE A 379 -10.94 -17.58 -21.10
CA ILE A 379 -11.50 -17.99 -19.80
C ILE A 379 -12.45 -19.16 -20.05
N GLY A 380 -12.14 -20.33 -19.49
CA GLY A 380 -12.91 -21.54 -19.74
C GLY A 380 -12.61 -22.65 -18.74
N SER A 381 -13.19 -23.83 -18.91
CA SER A 381 -12.89 -24.96 -18.03
C SER A 381 -11.47 -25.49 -18.29
N GLY A 382 -10.65 -25.63 -17.24
CA GLY A 382 -9.28 -26.14 -17.34
C GLY A 382 -8.81 -26.76 -16.03
N ILE A 383 -7.56 -27.22 -16.02
CA ILE A 383 -6.86 -27.71 -14.82
C ILE A 383 -6.09 -26.53 -14.21
N GLY A 384 -6.13 -26.38 -12.89
CA GLY A 384 -5.43 -25.29 -12.20
C GLY A 384 -6.23 -23.97 -12.18
N SER A 385 -5.52 -22.86 -12.02
CA SER A 385 -6.13 -21.52 -12.03
C SER A 385 -5.80 -20.74 -13.31
N GLY A 386 -4.60 -20.93 -13.84
CA GLY A 386 -4.11 -20.42 -15.11
C GLY A 386 -3.25 -21.47 -15.81
N SER A 387 -2.95 -21.22 -17.08
CA SER A 387 -1.89 -21.91 -17.81
C SER A 387 -1.46 -21.05 -19.00
N TYR A 388 -0.16 -20.96 -19.24
CA TYR A 388 0.45 -20.49 -20.49
C TYR A 388 0.77 -21.67 -21.41
N SER A 389 0.51 -21.50 -22.70
CA SER A 389 0.79 -22.50 -23.75
C SER A 389 1.87 -21.98 -24.71
N PRO A 390 3.10 -22.54 -24.64
CA PRO A 390 4.20 -22.24 -25.57
C PRO A 390 3.84 -22.40 -27.05
N SER A 391 3.04 -23.42 -27.37
CA SER A 391 2.73 -23.79 -28.76
C SER A 391 1.98 -22.70 -29.55
N ASN A 392 1.26 -21.83 -28.86
CA ASN A 392 0.40 -20.81 -29.48
C ASN A 392 0.45 -19.44 -28.77
N GLY A 393 1.29 -19.27 -27.75
CA GLY A 393 1.34 -18.05 -26.95
C GLY A 393 0.01 -17.73 -26.25
N GLY A 394 -0.74 -18.75 -25.85
CA GLY A 394 -2.07 -18.61 -25.27
C GLY A 394 -2.10 -18.72 -23.75
N PHE A 395 -2.78 -17.80 -23.09
CA PHE A 395 -3.15 -17.84 -21.68
C PHE A 395 -4.58 -18.38 -21.53
N ASN A 396 -4.75 -19.38 -20.68
CA ASN A 396 -6.07 -19.94 -20.35
C ASN A 396 -6.30 -19.85 -18.84
N PHE A 397 -7.36 -19.18 -18.41
CA PHE A 397 -7.76 -19.08 -17.01
C PHE A 397 -9.03 -19.85 -16.74
N THR A 398 -9.14 -20.46 -15.55
CA THR A 398 -10.29 -21.33 -15.24
C THR A 398 -11.55 -20.59 -14.80
N SER A 399 -11.43 -19.29 -14.49
CA SER A 399 -12.53 -18.43 -14.09
C SER A 399 -12.17 -16.95 -14.22
N ASP A 400 -13.18 -16.09 -14.18
CA ASP A 400 -13.06 -14.63 -14.08
C ASP A 400 -12.17 -14.21 -12.89
N ALA A 401 -12.32 -14.90 -11.75
CA ALA A 401 -11.53 -14.62 -10.55
C ALA A 401 -10.04 -14.96 -10.73
N ALA A 402 -9.73 -16.03 -11.46
CA ALA A 402 -8.35 -16.39 -11.78
C ALA A 402 -7.73 -15.44 -12.80
N ALA A 403 -8.49 -15.05 -13.84
CA ALA A 403 -8.04 -14.12 -14.86
C ALA A 403 -7.77 -12.70 -14.31
N GLY A 404 -8.51 -12.29 -13.28
CA GLY A 404 -8.31 -11.00 -12.60
C GLY A 404 -7.33 -11.04 -11.42
N ASN A 405 -6.74 -12.20 -11.11
CA ASN A 405 -5.81 -12.32 -9.99
C ASN A 405 -4.38 -12.08 -10.47
N MET A 406 -3.75 -11.02 -9.98
CA MET A 406 -2.43 -10.61 -10.43
C MET A 406 -1.32 -11.62 -10.16
N TYR A 407 -1.42 -12.36 -9.06
CA TYR A 407 -0.45 -13.43 -8.77
C TYR A 407 -0.52 -14.56 -9.81
N ILE A 408 -1.72 -14.92 -10.25
CA ILE A 408 -1.90 -15.95 -11.29
C ILE A 408 -1.47 -15.40 -12.65
N MET A 409 -1.83 -14.15 -12.97
CA MET A 409 -1.41 -13.51 -14.21
C MET A 409 0.13 -13.41 -14.30
N GLU A 410 0.81 -12.91 -13.26
CA GLU A 410 2.27 -12.83 -13.19
C GLU A 410 2.91 -14.22 -13.33
N HIS A 411 2.37 -15.24 -12.65
CA HIS A 411 2.84 -16.61 -12.74
C HIS A 411 2.87 -17.11 -14.19
N GLU A 412 1.76 -16.98 -14.92
CA GLU A 412 1.71 -17.39 -16.33
C GLU A 412 2.56 -16.49 -17.23
N PHE A 413 2.69 -15.20 -16.89
CA PHE A 413 3.47 -14.24 -17.68
C PHE A 413 4.97 -14.51 -17.56
N ILE A 414 5.44 -15.01 -16.41
CA ILE A 414 6.80 -15.55 -16.25
C ILE A 414 7.01 -16.74 -17.17
N HIS A 415 6.04 -17.66 -17.32
CA HIS A 415 6.16 -18.77 -18.27
C HIS A 415 6.26 -18.28 -19.73
N ALA A 416 5.50 -17.26 -20.11
CA ALA A 416 5.67 -16.62 -21.41
C ALA A 416 7.08 -16.06 -21.60
N TYR A 417 7.64 -15.43 -20.55
CA TYR A 417 9.01 -14.91 -20.57
C TYR A 417 10.05 -16.03 -20.67
N GLN A 418 9.86 -17.14 -19.97
CA GLN A 418 10.71 -18.33 -20.12
C GLN A 418 10.67 -18.84 -21.56
N ASP A 419 9.50 -18.92 -22.17
CA ASP A 419 9.37 -19.37 -23.56
C ASP A 419 10.15 -18.50 -24.55
N ASP A 420 10.08 -17.17 -24.42
CA ASP A 420 10.85 -16.27 -25.29
C ASP A 420 12.37 -16.31 -25.05
N VAL A 421 12.80 -16.60 -23.81
CA VAL A 421 14.22 -16.59 -23.46
C VAL A 421 14.91 -17.91 -23.79
N TYR A 422 14.26 -19.05 -23.59
CA TYR A 422 14.88 -20.34 -23.81
C TYR A 422 15.08 -20.62 -25.30
N PRO A 423 16.27 -21.11 -25.72
CA PRO A 423 16.47 -21.54 -27.09
C PRO A 423 15.50 -22.66 -27.46
N ASN A 424 14.66 -22.40 -28.46
CA ASN A 424 13.56 -23.27 -28.93
C ASN A 424 12.29 -23.28 -28.05
N GLY A 425 12.12 -22.30 -27.16
CA GLY A 425 10.94 -22.23 -26.31
C GLY A 425 10.98 -23.20 -25.14
N THR A 426 9.83 -23.41 -24.52
CA THR A 426 9.60 -24.26 -23.34
C THR A 426 8.61 -25.39 -23.60
N GLU A 427 8.07 -25.51 -24.82
CA GLU A 427 7.10 -26.55 -25.19
C GLU A 427 7.60 -27.96 -24.84
N GLN A 428 8.87 -28.27 -25.12
CA GLN A 428 9.47 -29.58 -24.82
C GLN A 428 9.59 -29.90 -23.32
N TYR A 429 9.38 -28.91 -22.45
CA TYR A 429 9.44 -29.06 -20.99
C TYR A 429 8.06 -28.97 -20.35
N GLY A 430 6.96 -28.85 -21.11
CA GLY A 430 5.62 -28.63 -20.57
C GLY A 430 4.91 -29.89 -20.05
N LEU A 431 3.57 -29.84 -20.01
CA LEU A 431 2.70 -30.99 -19.74
C LEU A 431 2.44 -31.77 -21.03
N GLY A 432 2.81 -33.05 -21.06
CA GLY A 432 2.50 -33.97 -22.14
C GLY A 432 1.20 -34.74 -21.91
N PRO A 433 0.78 -35.58 -22.89
CA PRO A 433 -0.44 -36.41 -22.77
C PRO A 433 -0.44 -37.37 -21.57
N ASN A 434 0.74 -37.71 -21.03
CA ASN A 434 0.92 -38.64 -19.93
C ASN A 434 1.42 -37.94 -18.64
N GLY A 435 1.31 -36.61 -18.56
CA GLY A 435 1.78 -35.80 -17.42
C GLY A 435 3.04 -34.99 -17.74
N PRO A 436 3.74 -34.47 -16.72
CA PRO A 436 4.95 -33.66 -16.85
C PRO A 436 6.01 -34.29 -17.75
N LEU A 437 6.54 -33.51 -18.70
CA LEU A 437 7.69 -33.92 -19.52
C LEU A 437 9.01 -33.72 -18.74
N ASP A 438 10.08 -34.35 -19.24
CA ASP A 438 11.43 -34.11 -18.73
C ASP A 438 11.74 -32.61 -18.77
N GLY A 439 12.25 -32.05 -17.67
CA GLY A 439 12.51 -30.62 -17.54
C GLY A 439 11.34 -29.77 -17.06
N PHE A 440 10.11 -30.30 -16.96
CA PHE A 440 8.98 -29.55 -16.39
C PHE A 440 9.28 -28.98 -15.00
N VAL A 441 9.87 -29.80 -14.12
CA VAL A 441 10.28 -29.37 -12.79
C VAL A 441 11.29 -28.20 -12.81
N ASN A 442 12.14 -28.11 -13.85
CA ASN A 442 13.08 -27.00 -14.00
C ASN A 442 12.36 -25.68 -14.28
N ILE A 443 11.37 -25.70 -15.19
CA ILE A 443 10.62 -24.51 -15.62
C ILE A 443 9.75 -23.99 -14.47
N GLU A 444 9.03 -24.88 -13.80
CA GLU A 444 8.20 -24.56 -12.64
C GLU A 444 9.01 -24.03 -11.45
N PHE A 445 10.17 -24.64 -11.17
CA PHE A 445 11.05 -24.17 -10.10
C PHE A 445 11.65 -22.79 -10.41
N GLU A 446 12.09 -22.55 -11.65
CA GLU A 446 12.59 -21.24 -12.05
C GLU A 446 11.49 -20.18 -11.97
N GLN A 447 10.26 -20.48 -12.40
CA GLN A 447 9.11 -19.59 -12.26
C GLN A 447 8.89 -19.21 -10.79
N ALA A 448 8.79 -20.20 -9.92
CA ALA A 448 8.51 -19.97 -8.50
C ALA A 448 9.64 -19.20 -7.82
N LEU A 449 10.91 -19.51 -8.16
CA LEU A 449 12.07 -18.78 -7.67
C LEU A 449 12.10 -17.33 -8.15
N MET A 450 11.72 -17.05 -9.40
CA MET A 450 11.60 -15.68 -9.91
C MET A 450 10.60 -14.91 -9.06
N ASN A 451 9.39 -15.45 -8.89
CA ASN A 451 8.35 -14.85 -8.05
C ASN A 451 8.83 -14.64 -6.60
N ASP A 452 9.48 -15.63 -5.97
CA ASP A 452 9.94 -15.53 -4.58
C ASP A 452 11.06 -14.49 -4.39
N MET A 453 11.89 -14.29 -5.41
CA MET A 453 12.94 -13.26 -5.39
C MET A 453 12.39 -11.85 -5.65
N ILE A 454 11.36 -11.73 -6.48
CA ILE A 454 10.65 -10.47 -6.76
C ILE A 454 9.85 -10.02 -5.52
N ASN A 455 9.07 -10.96 -4.97
CA ASN A 455 8.18 -10.73 -3.85
C ASN A 455 8.84 -11.14 -2.53
N TYR A 456 9.70 -10.26 -2.00
CA TYR A 456 10.50 -10.49 -0.79
C TYR A 456 9.70 -11.14 0.36
N GLY A 457 10.27 -12.21 0.94
CA GLY A 457 9.68 -12.96 2.06
C GLY A 457 8.82 -14.15 1.64
N ASN A 458 8.65 -14.39 0.34
CA ASN A 458 7.88 -15.52 -0.17
C ASN A 458 8.71 -16.82 -0.23
N THR A 459 8.01 -17.95 -0.12
CA THR A 459 8.57 -19.30 -0.26
C THR A 459 7.67 -20.18 -1.13
N THR A 460 7.07 -19.61 -2.18
CA THR A 460 6.08 -20.30 -3.02
C THR A 460 6.64 -21.56 -3.67
N ALA A 461 7.93 -21.58 -4.02
CA ALA A 461 8.60 -22.79 -4.51
C ALA A 461 8.56 -23.95 -3.50
N PHE A 462 8.53 -23.66 -2.20
CA PHE A 462 8.50 -24.66 -1.13
C PHE A 462 7.17 -24.68 -0.37
N ASP A 463 6.11 -24.05 -0.86
CA ASP A 463 4.80 -24.03 -0.19
C ASP A 463 3.91 -25.25 -0.47
N PHE A 464 4.42 -26.22 -1.23
CA PHE A 464 3.77 -27.50 -1.48
C PHE A 464 3.67 -28.38 -0.23
N SER A 465 2.64 -29.23 -0.17
CA SER A 465 2.47 -30.23 0.89
C SER A 465 3.62 -31.23 0.86
N GLY A 466 4.66 -31.03 1.67
CA GLY A 466 5.82 -31.92 1.73
C GLY A 466 7.14 -31.25 2.08
N ALA A 467 7.24 -29.92 1.94
CA ALA A 467 8.42 -29.20 2.44
C ALA A 467 8.37 -29.11 3.96
N THR A 468 9.46 -29.50 4.62
CA THR A 468 9.67 -29.23 6.04
C THR A 468 9.92 -27.74 6.27
N GLN A 469 9.63 -27.24 7.48
CA GLN A 469 9.95 -25.85 7.83
C GLN A 469 11.44 -25.55 7.63
N ALA A 470 12.32 -26.46 8.03
CA ALA A 470 13.77 -26.32 7.82
C ALA A 470 14.18 -26.16 6.34
N GLN A 471 13.47 -26.82 5.41
CA GLN A 471 13.71 -26.63 3.98
C GLN A 471 13.26 -25.25 3.51
N LYS A 472 12.11 -24.77 3.99
CA LYS A 472 11.61 -23.41 3.70
C LYS A 472 12.55 -22.35 4.25
N ASP A 473 13.00 -22.48 5.49
CA ASP A 473 13.91 -21.53 6.14
C ASP A 473 15.26 -21.50 5.44
N ALA A 474 15.81 -22.66 5.06
CA ALA A 474 17.06 -22.74 4.30
C ALA A 474 16.93 -22.08 2.92
N TYR A 475 15.80 -22.28 2.23
CA TYR A 475 15.50 -21.66 0.94
C TYR A 475 15.34 -20.15 1.06
N LEU A 476 14.56 -19.68 2.04
CA LEU A 476 14.33 -18.26 2.31
C LEU A 476 15.64 -17.56 2.70
N LEU A 477 16.46 -18.19 3.54
CA LEU A 477 17.79 -17.68 3.89
C LEU A 477 18.67 -17.53 2.64
N TRP A 478 18.65 -18.51 1.74
CA TRP A 478 19.40 -18.44 0.49
C TRP A 478 18.91 -17.33 -0.43
N ILE A 479 17.58 -17.17 -0.60
CA ILE A 479 17.00 -16.05 -1.34
C ILE A 479 17.44 -14.74 -0.72
N ASN A 480 17.27 -14.57 0.59
CA ASN A 480 17.62 -13.37 1.32
C ASN A 480 19.10 -13.01 1.19
N GLN A 481 20.01 -14.00 1.25
CA GLN A 481 21.43 -13.74 1.03
C GLN A 481 21.71 -13.35 -0.43
N THR A 482 21.10 -14.06 -1.38
CA THR A 482 21.28 -13.82 -2.82
C THR A 482 20.74 -12.45 -3.22
N THR A 483 19.65 -12.02 -2.59
CA THR A 483 19.00 -10.74 -2.86
C THR A 483 19.41 -9.64 -1.88
N SER A 484 20.32 -9.88 -0.93
CA SER A 484 20.58 -8.95 0.19
C SER A 484 19.28 -8.44 0.85
N ASN A 485 18.42 -9.36 1.28
CA ASN A 485 17.12 -9.14 1.88
C ASN A 485 16.15 -8.36 0.97
N GLY A 486 16.00 -8.84 -0.27
CA GLY A 486 15.12 -8.22 -1.26
C GLY A 486 15.58 -6.84 -1.71
N THR A 487 16.73 -6.37 -1.21
CA THR A 487 17.22 -5.10 -1.67
C THR A 487 17.70 -5.29 -3.12
N THR A 488 18.52 -6.31 -3.51
CA THR A 488 19.30 -6.53 -4.78
C THR A 488 18.87 -7.73 -5.55
N TYR A 489 19.13 -7.69 -6.85
CA TYR A 489 19.24 -8.90 -7.66
C TYR A 489 20.71 -9.21 -7.97
N PRO A 490 21.10 -10.49 -7.91
CA PRO A 490 22.45 -10.89 -8.27
C PRO A 490 22.69 -10.60 -9.76
N LYS A 491 23.84 -10.00 -10.09
CA LYS A 491 24.29 -9.89 -11.47
C LYS A 491 25.10 -11.15 -11.80
N LEU A 492 24.50 -12.04 -12.59
CA LEU A 492 24.98 -13.38 -12.87
C LEU A 492 25.53 -13.45 -14.29
N ASN A 493 26.85 -13.47 -14.44
CA ASN A 493 27.51 -13.49 -15.75
C ASN A 493 28.39 -14.74 -15.91
N PRO A 494 27.92 -15.79 -16.60
CA PRO A 494 28.68 -17.04 -16.78
C PRO A 494 29.93 -16.86 -17.67
N SER A 495 30.03 -15.74 -18.38
CA SER A 495 31.14 -15.40 -19.28
C SER A 495 31.86 -14.12 -18.86
N GLY A 496 31.71 -13.71 -17.59
CA GLY A 496 32.25 -12.46 -17.06
C GLY A 496 33.70 -12.56 -16.61
N THR A 497 34.08 -11.65 -15.72
CA THR A 497 35.33 -11.71 -14.95
C THR A 497 35.39 -12.95 -14.06
N THR A 498 36.58 -13.31 -13.60
CA THR A 498 36.78 -14.44 -12.66
C THR A 498 35.85 -14.36 -11.43
N THR A 499 35.64 -13.15 -10.90
CA THR A 499 34.74 -12.93 -9.75
C THR A 499 33.28 -13.17 -10.12
N GLU A 500 32.84 -12.70 -11.29
CA GLU A 500 31.47 -12.91 -11.77
C GLU A 500 31.20 -14.39 -12.08
N ILE A 501 32.15 -15.10 -12.69
CA ILE A 501 32.06 -16.54 -12.95
C ILE A 501 32.00 -17.32 -11.63
N ALA A 502 32.80 -16.94 -10.63
CA ALA A 502 32.75 -17.57 -9.31
C ALA A 502 31.39 -17.34 -8.61
N ALA A 503 30.85 -16.13 -8.69
CA ALA A 503 29.51 -15.80 -8.17
C ALA A 503 28.42 -16.60 -8.89
N TYR A 504 28.48 -16.68 -10.22
CA TYR A 504 27.60 -17.51 -11.04
C TYR A 504 27.65 -18.99 -10.64
N ASN A 505 28.84 -19.57 -10.52
CA ASN A 505 29.00 -20.97 -10.13
C ASN A 505 28.48 -21.24 -8.71
N THR A 506 28.67 -20.30 -7.78
CA THR A 506 28.13 -20.39 -6.42
C THR A 506 26.61 -20.38 -6.44
N PHE A 507 26.01 -19.44 -7.18
CA PHE A 507 24.57 -19.37 -7.38
C PHE A 507 24.02 -20.68 -7.98
N MET A 508 24.63 -21.17 -9.06
CA MET A 508 24.20 -22.39 -9.74
C MET A 508 24.29 -23.63 -8.87
N SER A 509 25.29 -23.72 -7.98
CA SER A 509 25.39 -24.81 -7.00
C SER A 509 24.20 -24.83 -6.05
N SER A 510 23.84 -23.67 -5.49
CA SER A 510 22.67 -23.55 -4.61
C SER A 510 21.37 -23.78 -5.36
N TYR A 511 21.22 -23.17 -6.54
CA TYR A 511 20.06 -23.36 -7.42
C TYR A 511 19.80 -24.84 -7.70
N ASN A 512 20.81 -25.59 -8.15
CA ASN A 512 20.67 -27.02 -8.45
C ASN A 512 20.36 -27.85 -7.19
N SER A 513 20.89 -27.47 -6.03
CA SER A 513 20.58 -28.13 -4.75
C SER A 513 19.11 -27.92 -4.35
N PHE A 514 18.59 -26.70 -4.50
CA PHE A 514 17.19 -26.41 -4.20
C PHE A 514 16.24 -26.99 -5.25
N LEU A 515 16.62 -26.99 -6.54
CA LEU A 515 15.87 -27.69 -7.58
C LEU A 515 15.74 -29.19 -7.28
N ALA A 516 16.84 -29.84 -6.88
CA ALA A 516 16.80 -31.25 -6.50
C ALA A 516 15.90 -31.49 -5.27
N SER A 517 15.93 -30.56 -4.30
CA SER A 517 15.08 -30.62 -3.10
C SER A 517 13.60 -30.41 -3.45
N TYR A 518 13.30 -29.45 -4.33
CA TYR A 518 11.98 -29.16 -4.87
C TYR A 518 11.40 -30.39 -5.60
N ASN A 519 12.19 -31.01 -6.46
CA ASN A 519 11.84 -32.26 -7.17
C ASN A 519 11.77 -33.49 -6.25
N ALA A 520 12.11 -33.38 -4.96
CA ALA A 520 12.02 -34.49 -4.00
C ALA A 520 10.85 -34.33 -3.02
N LEU A 521 10.11 -33.22 -3.06
CA LEU A 521 9.00 -32.95 -2.14
C LEU A 521 7.84 -33.92 -2.38
N SER A 522 7.37 -34.60 -1.34
CA SER A 522 6.38 -35.69 -1.46
C SER A 522 5.01 -35.31 -2.05
N GLY A 523 4.68 -34.03 -2.16
CA GLY A 523 3.44 -33.53 -2.76
C GLY A 523 3.64 -32.44 -3.80
N ASN A 524 4.83 -32.35 -4.40
CA ASN A 524 5.05 -31.49 -5.55
C ASN A 524 4.31 -32.08 -6.78
N PRO A 525 3.29 -31.40 -7.35
CA PRO A 525 2.61 -31.89 -8.54
C PRO A 525 3.50 -31.81 -9.80
N ASN A 526 4.62 -31.09 -9.72
CA ASN A 526 5.50 -30.77 -10.84
C ASN A 526 6.70 -31.73 -10.96
N HIS A 527 6.63 -32.92 -10.34
CA HIS A 527 7.69 -33.93 -10.44
C HIS A 527 7.95 -34.35 -11.89
N SER A 528 9.21 -34.25 -12.31
CA SER A 528 9.69 -34.82 -13.57
C SER A 528 11.20 -35.09 -13.53
N THR A 529 11.76 -35.64 -14.62
CA THR A 529 13.22 -35.76 -14.73
C THR A 529 13.83 -34.36 -14.80
N ALA A 530 14.62 -33.97 -13.79
CA ALA A 530 15.34 -32.70 -13.82
C ALA A 530 16.50 -32.75 -14.82
N LEU A 531 16.55 -31.78 -15.75
CA LEU A 531 17.54 -31.76 -16.85
C LEU A 531 18.76 -30.87 -16.58
N ASN A 532 18.97 -30.41 -15.34
CA ASN A 532 19.99 -29.41 -14.99
C ASN A 532 19.99 -28.19 -15.95
N LEU A 533 18.81 -27.74 -16.37
CA LEU A 533 18.68 -26.56 -17.20
C LEU A 533 19.25 -25.35 -16.45
N SER A 534 20.06 -24.54 -17.14
CA SER A 534 20.45 -23.23 -16.62
C SER A 534 19.20 -22.34 -16.57
N PRO A 535 18.93 -21.61 -15.47
CA PRO A 535 17.77 -20.72 -15.34
C PRO A 535 17.98 -19.43 -16.15
N GLN A 536 17.90 -19.55 -17.48
CA GLN A 536 18.25 -18.49 -18.42
C GLN A 536 17.32 -17.28 -18.29
N ALA A 537 16.03 -17.50 -18.03
CA ALA A 537 15.05 -16.44 -17.88
C ALA A 537 15.34 -15.61 -16.63
N LEU A 538 15.54 -16.26 -15.49
CA LEU A 538 15.89 -15.59 -14.23
C LEU A 538 17.20 -14.80 -14.35
N ILE A 539 18.25 -15.41 -14.93
CA ILE A 539 19.55 -14.74 -15.13
C ILE A 539 19.38 -13.51 -16.03
N LYS A 540 18.65 -13.64 -17.13
CA LYS A 540 18.45 -12.54 -18.08
C LYS A 540 17.64 -11.41 -17.45
N LEU A 541 16.55 -11.73 -16.74
CA LEU A 541 15.73 -10.77 -16.02
C LEU A 541 16.59 -9.96 -15.04
N PHE A 542 17.27 -10.63 -14.11
CA PHE A 542 18.03 -9.97 -13.05
C PHE A 542 19.25 -9.21 -13.53
N ASN A 543 19.83 -9.59 -14.66
CA ASN A 543 20.90 -8.80 -15.27
C ASN A 543 20.39 -7.47 -15.85
N ASN A 544 19.14 -7.40 -16.30
CA ASN A 544 18.62 -6.23 -17.02
C ASN A 544 17.73 -5.29 -16.18
N ILE A 545 17.18 -5.75 -15.04
CA ILE A 545 16.41 -4.86 -14.17
C ILE A 545 17.32 -3.98 -13.30
N ASN A 546 16.90 -2.72 -13.13
CA ASN A 546 17.48 -1.77 -12.18
C ASN A 546 16.70 -1.85 -10.87
N ARG A 547 17.37 -1.57 -9.75
CA ARG A 547 16.97 -1.93 -8.39
C ARG A 547 16.52 -0.72 -7.54
N ASN A 548 16.28 0.42 -8.19
CA ASN A 548 15.75 1.63 -7.56
C ASN A 548 14.26 1.85 -7.87
N CYS A 549 13.63 0.86 -8.48
CA CYS A 549 12.21 0.65 -8.39
C CYS A 549 11.98 -0.36 -7.24
#